data_AF-A0A8C5TXM8-F1
#
_entry.id   AF-A0A8C5TXM8-F1
#
_cell.length_a   1.000
_cell.length_b   1.000
_cell.length_c   1.000
_cell.angle_alpha   90.00
_cell.angle_beta   90.00
_cell.angle_gamma   90.00
#
_symmetry.space_group_name_H-M   'P 1'
#
loop_
_entity.id
_entity.type
_entity.pdbx_description
1 polymer ?
#
loop_
_entity_poly.entity_id
_entity_poly.type
_entity_poly.pdbx_seq_one_letter_code
_entity_poly.pdbx_strand_id
1 'polypeptide(L)'
;MSLHALVNNPLQGTLISPFLSDLSWCSRSSVVPLPSSLKPWGLAQDSQAFLAGSVQVLGPISNSEGDLLFLLDSSASVSHYEFSRVKDFVWDLLQPFTFGPRDVQTSIIHISTTPTMEFPFDQYLTSSTLKKAIGATQQLMGDTNTGKALSYAKEKLFSREAGARPDVPKVLVWVTDGFSSDDISEPTRLLKDMGVTVFIVSTGRGNFMELSAAASQPSEKHLHFVDVDDLPIISQELRDGILDVIRANRLHATDVTSSSFRLMWPKLLSQESGYYTLEYTPVADVGRKRTQQVSGAVTSLVLSDLEPETTYEVALIPESNVHYFPPQTTRVTTLAGDDPWLLPEPNAMKLKLTSHSYLFAILPEEISPVQVLISESGPRSFHVSWAPLLDSVLSYRVLYGPLPGNAVTELQVDGSHNSTVVEQLAPNTTYLVTVTAIYKSGKEKSLSAKACTQEGERGSTLRCPQRVACA
;
A
#
# COMPACT_ATOMS: atom_id res chain seq x y z
N MET A 1 -36.85 -68.91 -13.99
CA MET A 1 -36.41 -69.38 -12.66
C MET A 1 -36.30 -68.13 -11.79
N SER A 2 -37.34 -67.65 -11.09
CA SER A 2 -37.99 -68.19 -9.85
C SER A 2 -36.94 -68.40 -8.74
N LEU A 3 -36.96 -67.84 -7.52
CA LEU A 3 -37.98 -67.30 -6.58
C LEU A 3 -37.25 -66.28 -5.64
N HIS A 4 -37.85 -65.17 -5.12
CA HIS A 4 -38.57 -65.04 -3.82
C HIS A 4 -37.77 -65.53 -2.58
N ALA A 5 -37.66 -64.86 -1.41
CA ALA A 5 -38.63 -64.12 -0.60
C ALA A 5 -37.92 -63.51 0.66
N LEU A 6 -38.34 -62.35 1.22
CA LEU A 6 -39.06 -62.12 2.52
C LEU A 6 -38.21 -62.45 3.80
N VAL A 7 -38.24 -61.81 4.98
CA VAL A 7 -39.12 -60.83 5.67
C VAL A 7 -38.60 -60.56 7.10
N ASN A 8 -38.91 -59.37 7.64
CA ASN A 8 -39.16 -58.93 9.05
C ASN A 8 -38.25 -59.31 10.25
N ASN A 9 -37.76 -58.24 10.92
CA ASN A 9 -37.98 -57.78 12.34
C ASN A 9 -38.96 -58.59 13.25
N PRO A 10 -39.12 -58.34 14.58
CA PRO A 10 -38.36 -57.58 15.60
C PRO A 10 -38.37 -58.26 17.03
N LEU A 11 -38.02 -57.48 18.09
CA LEU A 11 -38.34 -57.63 19.54
C LEU A 11 -37.52 -58.69 20.33
N GLN A 12 -37.20 -58.58 21.62
CA GLN A 12 -37.56 -57.70 22.75
C GLN A 12 -36.49 -57.96 23.84
N GLY A 13 -35.99 -56.98 24.59
CA GLY A 13 -36.61 -56.51 25.84
C GLY A 13 -35.62 -56.69 27.02
N THR A 14 -35.73 -56.10 28.21
CA THR A 14 -36.75 -55.24 28.82
C THR A 14 -36.21 -54.77 30.20
N LEU A 15 -36.34 -53.46 30.51
CA LEU A 15 -36.72 -52.79 31.78
C LEU A 15 -35.95 -53.10 33.12
N ILE A 16 -35.95 -52.30 34.20
CA ILE A 16 -36.95 -51.43 34.86
C ILE A 16 -36.23 -50.29 35.64
N SER A 17 -36.90 -49.14 35.76
CA SER A 17 -36.68 -47.89 36.52
C SER A 17 -37.32 -47.93 37.96
N PRO A 18 -38.03 -46.92 38.52
CA PRO A 18 -37.77 -45.52 38.93
C PRO A 18 -38.16 -45.19 40.43
N PHE A 19 -38.33 -43.89 40.78
CA PHE A 19 -39.11 -43.19 41.87
C PHE A 19 -38.26 -42.27 42.80
N LEU A 20 -38.40 -40.92 42.80
CA LEU A 20 -39.38 -40.00 43.49
C LEU A 20 -39.22 -40.02 45.03
N SER A 21 -39.30 -38.97 45.88
CA SER A 21 -39.75 -37.57 45.85
C SER A 21 -39.51 -36.90 47.24
N ASP A 22 -39.53 -35.55 47.30
CA ASP A 22 -40.14 -34.66 48.34
C ASP A 22 -39.55 -34.29 49.75
N LEU A 23 -39.80 -32.99 50.08
CA LEU A 23 -40.09 -32.31 51.38
C LEU A 23 -38.99 -31.79 52.35
N SER A 24 -38.64 -30.50 52.19
CA SER A 24 -38.78 -29.29 53.07
C SER A 24 -38.74 -29.28 54.64
N TRP A 25 -38.18 -28.16 55.18
CA TRP A 25 -38.22 -27.53 56.55
C TRP A 25 -37.18 -28.04 57.59
N CYS A 26 -36.51 -27.26 58.48
CA CYS A 26 -36.84 -25.99 59.16
C CYS A 26 -35.62 -25.29 59.84
N SER A 27 -35.58 -23.95 59.76
CA SER A 27 -35.27 -22.89 60.76
C SER A 27 -33.93 -22.70 61.53
N ARG A 28 -33.61 -21.39 61.64
CA ARG A 28 -33.04 -20.59 62.77
C ARG A 28 -31.58 -20.11 62.72
N SER A 29 -31.45 -18.87 62.22
CA SER A 29 -30.91 -17.66 62.86
C SER A 29 -29.80 -17.74 63.91
N SER A 30 -28.70 -17.00 63.69
CA SER A 30 -28.15 -16.00 64.63
C SER A 30 -27.13 -15.07 63.93
N VAL A 31 -26.95 -13.89 64.53
CA VAL A 31 -26.49 -12.60 64.00
C VAL A 31 -25.02 -12.29 64.41
N VAL A 32 -24.19 -11.77 63.49
CA VAL A 32 -23.15 -10.67 63.50
C VAL A 32 -22.38 -10.35 64.82
N PRO A 33 -21.07 -9.89 64.90
CA PRO A 33 -20.18 -9.20 63.92
C PRO A 33 -18.66 -9.59 63.83
N LEU A 34 -18.00 -8.95 62.83
CA LEU A 34 -16.56 -8.62 62.55
C LEU A 34 -15.61 -8.44 63.77
N PRO A 35 -14.26 -8.64 63.64
CA PRO A 35 -13.41 -7.69 62.88
C PRO A 35 -12.12 -8.20 62.18
N SER A 36 -11.71 -7.42 61.17
CA SER A 36 -10.35 -7.09 60.69
C SER A 36 -9.13 -8.01 60.88
N SER A 37 -8.38 -8.11 59.76
CA SER A 37 -6.91 -8.10 59.61
C SER A 37 -6.21 -9.44 59.30
N LEU A 38 -5.17 -9.30 58.48
CA LEU A 38 -4.12 -10.27 58.06
C LEU A 38 -4.41 -11.07 56.77
N LYS A 39 -3.95 -10.50 55.66
CA LYS A 39 -3.59 -11.25 54.44
C LYS A 39 -2.27 -12.01 54.68
N PRO A 40 -2.17 -13.29 54.31
CA PRO A 40 -0.89 -13.93 54.01
C PRO A 40 -0.64 -13.99 52.50
N TRP A 41 0.62 -13.74 52.14
CA TRP A 41 1.27 -14.13 50.88
C TRP A 41 1.26 -15.68 50.79
N GLY A 42 1.31 -16.37 49.65
CA GLY A 42 1.46 -16.05 48.24
C GLY A 42 1.64 -17.38 47.50
N LEU A 43 1.38 -17.41 46.20
CA LEU A 43 2.04 -18.34 45.27
C LEU A 43 2.28 -17.56 43.98
N ALA A 44 3.55 -17.31 43.70
CA ALA A 44 4.05 -16.78 42.44
C ALA A 44 3.99 -17.88 41.38
N GLN A 45 3.47 -17.55 40.21
CA GLN A 45 3.80 -18.23 38.96
C GLN A 45 3.90 -17.16 37.87
N ASP A 46 5.04 -17.23 37.19
CA ASP A 46 5.60 -16.24 36.29
C ASP A 46 4.71 -15.93 35.09
N SER A 47 4.28 -14.67 34.98
CA SER A 47 3.86 -14.10 33.71
C SER A 47 5.09 -13.58 32.98
N GLN A 48 5.62 -14.38 32.05
CA GLN A 48 6.51 -13.87 31.00
C GLN A 48 5.72 -12.89 30.13
N ALA A 49 5.95 -11.60 30.37
CA ALA A 49 5.54 -10.54 29.49
C ALA A 49 6.31 -10.68 28.17
N PHE A 50 5.62 -11.15 27.13
CA PHE A 50 6.07 -10.95 25.76
C PHE A 50 6.08 -9.44 25.51
N LEU A 51 7.28 -8.88 25.33
CA LEU A 51 7.48 -7.55 24.77
C LEU A 51 7.05 -7.61 23.31
N ALA A 52 5.77 -7.40 23.07
CA ALA A 52 5.29 -7.01 21.75
C ALA A 52 5.98 -5.69 21.40
N GLY A 53 6.94 -5.75 20.49
CA GLY A 53 7.51 -4.57 19.86
C GLY A 53 6.36 -3.71 19.35
N SER A 54 6.45 -2.41 19.61
CA SER A 54 5.48 -1.41 19.23
C SER A 54 5.31 -1.41 17.70
N VAL A 55 4.41 -2.26 17.20
CA VAL A 55 3.75 -1.99 15.93
C VAL A 55 3.03 -0.67 16.16
N GLN A 56 3.48 0.40 15.51
CA GLN A 56 2.60 1.55 15.34
C GLN A 56 1.41 1.03 14.56
N VAL A 57 0.35 0.67 15.27
CA VAL A 57 -0.97 0.47 14.69
C VAL A 57 -1.33 1.83 14.15
N LEU A 58 -1.08 2.04 12.84
CA LEU A 58 -1.59 3.19 12.14
C LEU A 58 -3.10 3.16 12.39
N GLY A 59 -3.60 4.14 13.14
CA GLY A 59 -5.03 4.34 13.31
C GLY A 59 -5.69 4.45 11.92
N PRO A 60 -7.00 4.25 11.82
CA PRO A 60 -7.71 4.36 10.55
C PRO A 60 -7.33 5.66 9.85
N ILE A 61 -6.88 5.54 8.60
CA ILE A 61 -6.54 6.68 7.77
C ILE A 61 -7.87 7.33 7.39
N SER A 62 -8.22 8.34 8.18
CA SER A 62 -9.40 9.17 7.96
C SER A 62 -9.02 10.27 6.97
N ASN A 63 -10.00 10.68 6.14
CA ASN A 63 -9.88 11.78 5.17
C ASN A 63 -9.13 11.44 3.86
N SER A 64 -9.18 10.18 3.39
CA SER A 64 -8.69 9.79 2.07
C SER A 64 -9.86 9.38 1.19
N GLU A 65 -10.26 10.23 0.24
CA GLU A 65 -11.37 9.97 -0.68
C GLU A 65 -10.82 9.71 -2.09
N GLY A 66 -10.96 8.49 -2.59
CA GLY A 66 -10.44 8.05 -3.89
C GLY A 66 -11.03 6.72 -4.34
N ASP A 67 -10.98 6.45 -5.64
CA ASP A 67 -11.41 5.17 -6.21
C ASP A 67 -10.17 4.33 -6.53
N LEU A 68 -10.04 3.19 -5.86
CA LEU A 68 -8.95 2.23 -6.02
C LEU A 68 -9.42 1.01 -6.82
N LEU A 69 -8.89 0.84 -8.02
CA LEU A 69 -9.14 -0.36 -8.82
C LEU A 69 -7.94 -1.29 -8.73
N PHE A 70 -8.19 -2.54 -8.33
CA PHE A 70 -7.21 -3.61 -8.41
C PHE A 70 -7.42 -4.41 -9.69
N LEU A 71 -6.40 -4.46 -10.52
CA LEU A 71 -6.36 -5.28 -11.72
C LEU A 71 -5.51 -6.51 -11.41
N LEU A 72 -6.16 -7.65 -11.15
CA LEU A 72 -5.50 -8.83 -10.62
C LEU A 72 -5.34 -9.91 -11.68
N ASP A 73 -4.12 -10.40 -11.84
CA ASP A 73 -3.85 -11.54 -12.69
C ASP A 73 -4.45 -12.82 -12.13
N SER A 74 -5.42 -13.35 -12.86
CA SER A 74 -6.16 -14.55 -12.50
C SER A 74 -6.05 -15.62 -13.59
N SER A 75 -5.10 -15.45 -14.51
CA SER A 75 -4.83 -16.36 -15.61
C SER A 75 -4.28 -17.70 -15.12
N ALA A 76 -4.07 -18.63 -16.04
CA ALA A 76 -3.58 -19.97 -15.75
C ALA A 76 -2.08 -20.05 -15.44
N SER A 77 -1.30 -18.98 -15.69
CA SER A 77 0.13 -18.93 -15.31
C SER A 77 0.30 -18.74 -13.80
N VAL A 78 -0.64 -18.05 -13.16
CA VAL A 78 -0.67 -17.82 -11.72
C VAL A 78 -1.14 -19.08 -11.01
N SER A 79 -0.38 -19.59 -10.05
CA SER A 79 -0.82 -20.71 -9.21
C SER A 79 -1.89 -20.28 -8.21
N HIS A 80 -2.70 -21.23 -7.73
CA HIS A 80 -3.67 -20.96 -6.66
C HIS A 80 -3.02 -20.40 -5.38
N TYR A 81 -1.79 -20.81 -5.10
CA TYR A 81 -1.00 -20.30 -3.98
C TYR A 81 -0.68 -18.82 -4.18
N GLU A 82 -0.12 -18.47 -5.34
CA GLU A 82 0.21 -17.09 -5.69
C GLU A 82 -1.03 -16.19 -5.65
N PHE A 83 -2.13 -16.63 -6.25
CA PHE A 83 -3.37 -15.87 -6.24
C PHE A 83 -3.89 -15.65 -4.80
N SER A 84 -3.77 -16.65 -3.92
CA SER A 84 -4.13 -16.50 -2.51
C SER A 84 -3.27 -15.44 -1.81
N ARG A 85 -1.96 -15.42 -2.07
CA ARG A 85 -1.04 -14.41 -1.53
C ARG A 85 -1.36 -13.00 -2.03
N VAL A 86 -1.72 -12.86 -3.31
CA VAL A 86 -2.17 -11.59 -3.88
C VAL A 86 -3.43 -11.09 -3.17
N LYS A 87 -4.41 -11.95 -2.84
CA LYS A 87 -5.59 -11.54 -2.06
C LYS A 87 -5.23 -11.05 -0.66
N ASP A 88 -4.32 -11.74 0.03
CA ASP A 88 -3.83 -11.32 1.34
C ASP A 88 -3.11 -9.97 1.26
N PHE A 89 -2.29 -9.77 0.23
CA PHE A 89 -1.60 -8.51 -0.05
C PHE A 89 -2.58 -7.36 -0.32
N VAL A 90 -3.60 -7.57 -1.16
CA VAL A 90 -4.64 -6.56 -1.42
C VAL A 90 -5.34 -6.15 -0.12
N TRP A 91 -5.67 -7.11 0.75
CA TRP A 91 -6.24 -6.79 2.06
C TRP A 91 -5.26 -6.05 2.97
N ASP A 92 -4.00 -6.45 3.00
CA ASP A 92 -2.97 -5.78 3.80
C ASP A 92 -2.75 -4.33 3.37
N LEU A 93 -2.77 -4.04 2.07
CA LEU A 93 -2.76 -2.67 1.57
C LEU A 93 -3.96 -1.86 2.07
N LEU A 94 -5.14 -2.46 2.00
CA LEU A 94 -6.43 -1.79 2.21
C LEU A 94 -6.85 -1.66 3.67
N GLN A 95 -6.38 -2.53 4.58
CA GLN A 95 -6.87 -2.59 5.95
C GLN A 95 -6.82 -1.27 6.74
N PRO A 96 -5.86 -0.34 6.53
CA PRO A 96 -5.82 0.91 7.28
C PRO A 96 -6.78 1.98 6.75
N PHE A 97 -7.34 1.81 5.55
CA PHE A 97 -8.24 2.79 4.96
C PHE A 97 -9.63 2.74 5.59
N THR A 98 -10.31 3.89 5.51
CA THR A 98 -11.74 4.02 5.76
C THR A 98 -12.49 3.88 4.44
N PHE A 99 -13.64 3.20 4.48
CA PHE A 99 -14.45 2.92 3.29
C PHE A 99 -15.84 3.51 3.45
N GLY A 100 -16.38 4.05 2.36
CA GLY A 100 -17.66 4.75 2.38
C GLY A 100 -17.93 5.57 1.13
N PRO A 101 -19.15 6.11 0.95
CA PRO A 101 -19.50 6.95 -0.20
C PRO A 101 -18.62 8.20 -0.35
N ARG A 102 -18.01 8.64 0.75
CA ARG A 102 -17.14 9.83 0.84
C ARG A 102 -15.72 9.50 1.32
N ASP A 103 -15.36 8.23 1.31
CA ASP A 103 -14.02 7.75 1.68
C ASP A 103 -13.45 6.95 0.49
N VAL A 104 -12.54 6.01 0.74
CA VAL A 104 -12.06 5.11 -0.30
C VAL A 104 -13.19 4.19 -0.76
N GLN A 105 -13.29 4.00 -2.07
CA GLN A 105 -14.10 2.96 -2.69
C GLN A 105 -13.19 2.07 -3.54
N THR A 106 -13.45 0.77 -3.52
CA THR A 106 -12.55 -0.22 -4.13
C THR A 106 -13.32 -1.14 -5.08
N SER A 107 -12.68 -1.52 -6.18
CA SER A 107 -13.17 -2.53 -7.12
C SER A 107 -12.04 -3.49 -7.50
N ILE A 108 -12.40 -4.69 -7.97
CA ILE A 108 -11.47 -5.69 -8.53
C ILE A 108 -11.91 -6.04 -9.94
N ILE A 109 -10.97 -6.06 -10.88
CA ILE A 109 -11.12 -6.61 -12.22
C ILE A 109 -10.07 -7.71 -12.42
N HIS A 110 -10.49 -8.81 -13.03
CA HIS A 110 -9.63 -9.93 -13.34
C HIS A 110 -8.98 -9.79 -14.72
N ILE A 111 -7.67 -10.06 -14.79
CA ILE A 111 -6.99 -10.38 -16.05
C ILE A 111 -7.21 -11.87 -16.29
N SER A 112 -7.81 -12.19 -17.44
CA SER A 112 -8.06 -13.55 -17.93
C SER A 112 -8.30 -13.49 -19.45
N THR A 113 -8.77 -14.58 -20.08
CA THR A 113 -9.16 -14.55 -21.50
C THR A 113 -10.21 -13.47 -21.79
N THR A 114 -11.19 -13.28 -20.90
CA THR A 114 -12.23 -12.24 -21.00
C THR A 114 -12.28 -11.48 -19.67
N PRO A 115 -11.95 -10.18 -19.65
CA PRO A 115 -11.91 -9.43 -18.41
C PRO A 115 -13.30 -9.34 -17.77
N THR A 116 -13.37 -9.56 -16.48
CA THR A 116 -14.59 -9.50 -15.67
C THR A 116 -14.35 -8.66 -14.43
N MET A 117 -15.39 -7.97 -13.99
CA MET A 117 -15.41 -7.25 -12.73
C MET A 117 -15.93 -8.19 -11.64
N GLU A 118 -15.19 -8.31 -10.55
CA GLU A 118 -15.60 -9.09 -9.38
C GLU A 118 -16.71 -8.35 -8.60
N PHE A 119 -16.52 -7.05 -8.39
CA PHE A 119 -17.53 -6.15 -7.80
C PHE A 119 -17.29 -4.68 -8.20
N PRO A 120 -18.34 -3.84 -8.29
CA PRO A 120 -18.24 -2.40 -8.53
C PRO A 120 -17.80 -1.62 -7.27
N PHE A 121 -17.44 -0.35 -7.46
CA PHE A 121 -16.86 0.50 -6.41
C PHE A 121 -17.80 0.76 -5.23
N ASP A 122 -19.11 0.84 -5.49
CA ASP A 122 -20.13 1.23 -4.52
C ASP A 122 -20.77 0.04 -3.76
N GLN A 123 -20.32 -1.18 -4.02
CA GLN A 123 -20.90 -2.39 -3.42
C GLN A 123 -20.42 -2.65 -1.98
N TYR A 124 -19.11 -2.52 -1.71
CA TYR A 124 -18.51 -2.90 -0.43
C TYR A 124 -17.91 -1.71 0.30
N LEU A 125 -18.78 -0.97 0.99
CA LEU A 125 -18.46 0.31 1.63
C LEU A 125 -17.98 0.20 3.09
N THR A 126 -17.62 -0.99 3.57
CA THR A 126 -17.06 -1.17 4.92
C THR A 126 -15.91 -2.17 4.93
N SER A 127 -14.95 -1.99 5.84
CA SER A 127 -13.77 -2.86 5.96
C SER A 127 -14.16 -4.34 6.15
N SER A 128 -15.20 -4.63 6.95
CA SER A 128 -15.67 -6.00 7.22
C SER A 128 -16.24 -6.68 5.97
N THR A 129 -17.09 -5.97 5.21
CA THR A 129 -17.68 -6.52 3.99
C THR A 129 -16.65 -6.67 2.88
N LEU A 130 -15.75 -5.71 2.74
CA LEU A 130 -14.70 -5.73 1.73
C LEU A 130 -13.68 -6.84 1.98
N LYS A 131 -13.25 -7.06 3.24
CA LYS A 131 -12.37 -8.18 3.60
C LYS A 131 -12.96 -9.53 3.18
N LYS A 132 -14.26 -9.73 3.45
CA LYS A 132 -14.96 -10.97 3.07
C LYS A 132 -15.05 -11.13 1.56
N ALA A 133 -15.35 -10.04 0.84
CA ALA A 133 -15.41 -10.05 -0.62
C ALA A 133 -14.06 -10.43 -1.24
N ILE A 134 -12.98 -9.74 -0.85
CA ILE A 134 -11.61 -10.04 -1.29
C ILE A 134 -11.26 -11.50 -0.99
N GLY A 135 -11.52 -11.98 0.23
CA GLY A 135 -11.22 -13.38 0.58
C GLY A 135 -11.97 -14.42 -0.26
N ALA A 136 -13.22 -14.11 -0.64
CA ALA A 136 -14.09 -14.98 -1.43
C ALA A 136 -13.77 -14.98 -2.94
N THR A 137 -13.00 -14.00 -3.44
CA THR A 137 -12.63 -13.90 -4.85
C THR A 137 -11.94 -15.17 -5.35
N GLN A 138 -12.41 -15.65 -6.48
CA GLN A 138 -11.95 -16.88 -7.13
C GLN A 138 -11.13 -16.59 -8.37
N GLN A 139 -10.11 -17.41 -8.59
CA GLN A 139 -9.30 -17.36 -9.80
C GLN A 139 -10.09 -17.90 -10.99
N LEU A 140 -10.06 -17.19 -12.12
CA LEU A 140 -10.86 -17.53 -13.30
C LEU A 140 -10.13 -18.43 -14.31
N MET A 141 -8.80 -18.52 -14.21
CA MET A 141 -7.93 -19.21 -15.18
C MET A 141 -8.00 -18.59 -16.59
N GLY A 142 -7.40 -19.26 -17.57
CA GLY A 142 -7.37 -18.81 -18.97
C GLY A 142 -6.11 -18.03 -19.34
N ASP A 143 -6.21 -17.27 -20.43
CA ASP A 143 -5.09 -16.50 -21.00
C ASP A 143 -4.84 -15.20 -20.23
N THR A 144 -3.69 -14.58 -20.47
CA THR A 144 -3.27 -13.33 -19.81
C THR A 144 -3.52 -12.12 -20.73
N ASN A 145 -4.78 -11.83 -21.05
CA ASN A 145 -5.14 -10.67 -21.91
C ASN A 145 -5.22 -9.36 -21.10
N THR A 146 -4.08 -8.79 -20.77
CA THR A 146 -3.98 -7.60 -19.92
C THR A 146 -4.41 -6.33 -20.63
N GLY A 147 -4.12 -6.19 -21.93
CA GLY A 147 -4.53 -5.03 -22.74
C GLY A 147 -6.05 -4.85 -22.77
N LYS A 148 -6.79 -5.95 -22.97
CA LYS A 148 -8.26 -5.97 -22.84
C LYS A 148 -8.72 -5.62 -21.43
N ALA A 149 -8.05 -6.16 -20.41
CA ALA A 149 -8.41 -5.89 -19.02
C ALA A 149 -8.19 -4.42 -18.63
N LEU A 150 -7.11 -3.79 -19.12
CA LEU A 150 -6.83 -2.36 -18.98
C LEU A 150 -7.85 -1.50 -19.72
N SER A 151 -8.26 -1.92 -20.92
CA SER A 151 -9.31 -1.24 -21.68
C SER A 151 -10.65 -1.28 -20.94
N TYR A 152 -11.00 -2.43 -20.38
CA TYR A 152 -12.19 -2.62 -19.55
C TYR A 152 -12.11 -1.80 -18.25
N ALA A 153 -10.95 -1.79 -17.59
CA ALA A 153 -10.68 -0.95 -16.42
C ALA A 153 -10.93 0.53 -16.72
N LYS A 154 -10.44 1.03 -17.87
CA LYS A 154 -10.69 2.41 -18.32
C LYS A 154 -12.18 2.71 -18.44
N GLU A 155 -12.97 1.82 -19.04
CA GLU A 155 -14.43 2.03 -19.13
C GLU A 155 -15.09 2.09 -17.74
N LYS A 156 -14.65 1.23 -16.81
CA LYS A 156 -15.26 1.10 -15.49
C LYS A 156 -14.84 2.18 -14.51
N LEU A 157 -13.59 2.64 -14.55
CA LEU A 157 -13.08 3.75 -13.75
C LEU A 157 -13.81 5.07 -13.99
N PHE A 158 -14.51 5.21 -15.11
CA PHE A 158 -15.25 6.42 -15.47
C PHE A 158 -16.75 6.17 -15.73
N SER A 159 -17.27 5.00 -15.33
CA SER A 159 -18.68 4.66 -15.46
C SER A 159 -19.43 4.79 -14.14
N ARG A 160 -20.49 5.61 -14.13
CA ARG A 160 -21.41 5.72 -12.99
C ARG A 160 -22.12 4.40 -12.69
N GLU A 161 -22.33 3.54 -13.69
CA GLU A 161 -22.93 2.22 -13.51
C GLU A 161 -22.05 1.27 -12.71
N ALA A 162 -20.73 1.52 -12.68
CA ALA A 162 -19.78 0.78 -11.87
C ALA A 162 -19.53 1.42 -10.50
N GLY A 163 -20.28 2.46 -10.13
CA GLY A 163 -20.09 3.21 -8.89
C GLY A 163 -18.92 4.21 -8.92
N ALA A 164 -18.27 4.42 -10.06
CA ALA A 164 -17.12 5.32 -10.14
C ALA A 164 -17.53 6.79 -9.96
N ARG A 165 -16.78 7.52 -9.13
CA ARG A 165 -17.07 8.92 -8.80
C ARG A 165 -16.28 9.85 -9.72
N PRO A 166 -16.89 10.82 -10.43
CA PRO A 166 -16.16 11.64 -11.39
C PRO A 166 -15.07 12.52 -10.77
N ASP A 167 -15.25 12.96 -9.52
CA ASP A 167 -14.46 14.05 -8.95
C ASP A 167 -13.36 13.59 -7.98
N VAL A 168 -13.13 12.27 -7.86
CA VAL A 168 -12.14 11.68 -6.94
C VAL A 168 -10.93 11.11 -7.71
N PRO A 169 -9.72 11.14 -7.12
CA PRO A 169 -8.53 10.49 -7.67
C PRO A 169 -8.81 9.04 -8.04
N LYS A 170 -8.30 8.65 -9.20
CA LYS A 170 -8.38 7.30 -9.75
C LYS A 170 -7.01 6.66 -9.64
N VAL A 171 -6.93 5.55 -8.94
CA VAL A 171 -5.69 4.80 -8.78
C VAL A 171 -5.92 3.37 -9.23
N LEU A 172 -5.05 2.89 -10.12
CA LEU A 172 -5.02 1.53 -10.60
C LEU A 172 -3.82 0.81 -9.98
N VAL A 173 -4.07 -0.27 -9.24
CA VAL A 173 -3.05 -1.18 -8.75
C VAL A 173 -3.11 -2.45 -9.57
N TRP A 174 -2.16 -2.64 -10.47
CA TRP A 174 -2.07 -3.78 -11.36
C TRP A 174 -1.07 -4.80 -10.81
N VAL A 175 -1.56 -6.00 -10.48
CA VAL A 175 -0.74 -7.13 -9.99
C VAL A 175 -0.70 -8.23 -11.05
N THR A 176 0.50 -8.63 -11.50
CA THR A 176 0.69 -9.68 -12.52
C THR A 176 1.94 -10.50 -12.29
N ASP A 177 1.95 -11.75 -12.75
CA ASP A 177 3.09 -12.66 -12.67
C ASP A 177 3.97 -12.64 -13.94
N GLY A 178 3.54 -12.00 -15.03
CA GLY A 178 4.24 -12.18 -16.31
C GLY A 178 3.79 -11.32 -17.49
N PHE A 179 3.96 -11.91 -18.68
CA PHE A 179 3.77 -11.25 -19.97
C PHE A 179 2.30 -11.23 -20.37
N SER A 180 1.88 -10.13 -20.99
CA SER A 180 0.58 -10.07 -21.61
C SER A 180 0.55 -10.79 -22.97
N SER A 181 -0.61 -11.31 -23.34
CA SER A 181 -0.86 -11.92 -24.65
C SER A 181 -1.32 -10.91 -25.71
N ASP A 182 -1.62 -9.68 -25.30
CA ASP A 182 -2.09 -8.57 -26.14
C ASP A 182 -1.34 -7.26 -25.82
N ASP A 183 -1.53 -6.22 -26.65
CA ASP A 183 -0.85 -4.93 -26.44
C ASP A 183 -1.42 -4.19 -25.22
N ILE A 184 -0.53 -3.81 -24.31
CA ILE A 184 -0.86 -3.02 -23.12
C ILE A 184 -0.55 -1.52 -23.30
N SER A 185 0.16 -1.15 -24.38
CA SER A 185 0.75 0.18 -24.55
C SER A 185 -0.32 1.25 -24.71
N GLU A 186 -1.25 1.06 -25.65
CA GLU A 186 -2.32 2.02 -25.89
C GLU A 186 -3.29 2.13 -24.70
N PRO A 187 -3.85 1.02 -24.15
CA PRO A 187 -4.78 1.08 -23.02
C PRO A 187 -4.19 1.79 -21.81
N THR A 188 -2.92 1.52 -21.48
CA THR A 188 -2.26 2.14 -20.33
C THR A 188 -1.99 3.62 -20.55
N ARG A 189 -1.58 4.01 -21.78
CA ARG A 189 -1.41 5.43 -22.11
C ARG A 189 -2.72 6.19 -21.92
N LEU A 190 -3.84 5.65 -22.42
CA LEU A 190 -5.15 6.28 -22.28
C LEU A 190 -5.59 6.43 -20.81
N LEU A 191 -5.35 5.42 -19.96
CA LEU A 191 -5.61 5.52 -18.53
C LEU A 191 -4.83 6.69 -17.89
N LYS A 192 -3.54 6.80 -18.20
CA LYS A 192 -2.67 7.88 -17.69
C LYS A 192 -3.09 9.26 -18.20
N ASP A 193 -3.44 9.36 -19.48
CA ASP A 193 -3.95 10.60 -20.10
C ASP A 193 -5.27 11.05 -19.45
N MET A 194 -6.07 10.10 -18.96
CA MET A 194 -7.31 10.36 -18.19
C MET A 194 -7.05 10.67 -16.70
N GLY A 195 -5.80 10.79 -16.27
CA GLY A 195 -5.43 11.15 -14.90
C GLY A 195 -5.45 9.99 -13.92
N VAL A 196 -5.45 8.74 -14.40
CA VAL A 196 -5.31 7.55 -13.54
C VAL A 196 -3.84 7.35 -13.21
N THR A 197 -3.52 7.24 -11.92
CA THR A 197 -2.17 6.81 -11.51
C THR A 197 -2.09 5.30 -11.50
N VAL A 198 -1.12 4.74 -12.22
CA VAL A 198 -0.94 3.30 -12.41
C VAL A 198 0.26 2.82 -11.59
N PHE A 199 -0.01 2.03 -10.57
CA PHE A 199 0.97 1.23 -9.83
C PHE A 199 0.98 -0.20 -10.38
N ILE A 200 2.16 -0.78 -10.55
CA ILE A 200 2.36 -2.12 -11.06
C ILE A 200 3.19 -2.92 -10.06
N VAL A 201 2.70 -4.10 -9.70
CA VAL A 201 3.39 -5.10 -8.88
C VAL A 201 3.56 -6.35 -9.72
N SER A 202 4.80 -6.64 -10.11
CA SER A 202 5.16 -7.84 -10.87
C SER A 202 5.69 -8.91 -9.91
N THR A 203 4.98 -10.03 -9.78
CA THR A 203 5.37 -11.17 -8.93
C THR A 203 6.27 -12.18 -9.64
N GLY A 204 6.49 -12.03 -10.94
CA GLY A 204 7.31 -12.94 -11.74
C GLY A 204 8.12 -12.25 -12.82
N ARG A 205 8.35 -12.94 -13.94
CA ARG A 205 9.27 -12.52 -15.02
C ARG A 205 8.64 -11.50 -15.97
N GLY A 206 8.01 -10.46 -15.44
CA GLY A 206 7.44 -9.37 -16.22
C GLY A 206 8.50 -8.62 -17.03
N ASN A 207 8.12 -8.11 -18.21
CA ASN A 207 9.01 -7.31 -19.04
C ASN A 207 9.20 -5.91 -18.44
N PHE A 208 10.39 -5.66 -17.86
CA PHE A 208 10.69 -4.36 -17.26
C PHE A 208 10.43 -3.18 -18.21
N MET A 209 10.82 -3.28 -19.49
CA MET A 209 10.69 -2.16 -20.43
C MET A 209 9.23 -1.79 -20.66
N GLU A 210 8.41 -2.81 -20.89
CA GLU A 210 6.97 -2.68 -21.12
C GLU A 210 6.25 -2.21 -19.85
N LEU A 211 6.54 -2.81 -18.69
CA LEU A 211 5.92 -2.45 -17.42
C LEU A 211 6.38 -1.07 -16.91
N SER A 212 7.64 -0.67 -17.13
CA SER A 212 8.14 0.67 -16.79
C SER A 212 7.53 1.76 -17.66
N ALA A 213 7.26 1.46 -18.93
CA ALA A 213 6.51 2.36 -19.81
C ALA A 213 5.01 2.42 -19.45
N ALA A 214 4.46 1.32 -18.92
CA ALA A 214 3.08 1.23 -18.47
C ALA A 214 2.84 2.00 -17.17
N ALA A 215 3.69 1.80 -16.14
CA ALA A 215 3.58 2.47 -14.84
C ALA A 215 3.59 4.00 -14.96
N SER A 216 3.00 4.68 -13.97
CA SER A 216 3.08 6.14 -13.86
C SER A 216 4.50 6.58 -13.47
N GLN A 217 4.87 7.83 -13.79
CA GLN A 217 6.17 8.38 -13.41
C GLN A 217 6.14 9.00 -12.00
N PRO A 218 7.24 8.93 -11.22
CA PRO A 218 8.49 8.22 -11.52
C PRO A 218 8.31 6.70 -11.39
N SER A 219 8.86 5.93 -12.34
CA SER A 219 8.63 4.48 -12.39
C SER A 219 9.16 3.73 -11.16
N GLU A 220 10.18 4.26 -10.49
CA GLU A 220 10.79 3.66 -9.30
C GLU A 220 9.84 3.60 -8.10
N LYS A 221 8.80 4.46 -8.08
CA LYS A 221 7.76 4.47 -7.04
C LYS A 221 6.48 3.72 -7.42
N HIS A 222 6.34 3.42 -8.70
CA HIS A 222 5.09 2.89 -9.26
C HIS A 222 5.26 1.51 -9.90
N LEU A 223 6.48 0.96 -9.92
CA LEU A 223 6.78 -0.35 -10.45
C LEU A 223 7.63 -1.13 -9.45
N HIS A 224 7.07 -2.22 -8.93
CA HIS A 224 7.74 -3.09 -7.98
C HIS A 224 7.87 -4.49 -8.58
N PHE A 225 9.08 -5.03 -8.58
CA PHE A 225 9.35 -6.44 -8.84
C PHE A 225 9.66 -7.12 -7.51
N VAL A 226 8.87 -8.11 -7.16
CA VAL A 226 8.95 -8.77 -5.85
C VAL A 226 8.52 -10.23 -6.01
N ASP A 227 9.06 -11.14 -5.21
CA ASP A 227 8.49 -12.49 -5.15
C ASP A 227 7.10 -12.43 -4.51
N VAL A 228 6.23 -13.38 -4.85
CA VAL A 228 4.89 -13.46 -4.26
C VAL A 228 4.92 -13.59 -2.72
N ASP A 229 5.93 -14.27 -2.18
CA ASP A 229 6.10 -14.45 -0.74
C ASP A 229 6.63 -13.17 -0.05
N ASP A 230 7.23 -12.28 -0.83
CA ASP A 230 7.83 -11.02 -0.38
C ASP A 230 6.89 -9.80 -0.58
N LEU A 231 5.69 -10.00 -1.13
CA LEU A 231 4.66 -8.96 -1.26
C LEU A 231 4.44 -8.11 0.02
N PRO A 232 4.44 -8.68 1.25
CA PRO A 232 4.28 -7.90 2.48
C PRO A 232 5.36 -6.82 2.70
N ILE A 233 6.54 -6.96 2.10
CA ILE A 233 7.64 -6.01 2.26
C ILE A 233 7.33 -4.67 1.58
N ILE A 234 6.67 -4.72 0.42
CA ILE A 234 6.33 -3.51 -0.36
C ILE A 234 4.97 -2.93 0.04
N SER A 235 4.19 -3.61 0.87
CA SER A 235 2.84 -3.16 1.27
C SER A 235 2.84 -1.75 1.84
N GLN A 236 3.80 -1.43 2.72
CA GLN A 236 3.85 -0.11 3.34
C GLN A 236 4.21 0.97 2.33
N GLU A 237 5.26 0.76 1.54
CA GLU A 237 5.73 1.71 0.52
C GLU A 237 4.63 1.98 -0.52
N LEU A 238 4.00 0.92 -1.03
CA LEU A 238 2.92 1.03 -2.01
C LEU A 238 1.71 1.76 -1.42
N ARG A 239 1.33 1.46 -0.17
CA ARG A 239 0.25 2.16 0.52
C ARG A 239 0.54 3.65 0.68
N ASP A 240 1.75 3.99 1.11
CA ASP A 240 2.17 5.38 1.28
C ASP A 240 2.16 6.12 -0.08
N GLY A 241 2.61 5.46 -1.15
CA GLY A 241 2.50 5.98 -2.52
C GLY A 241 1.05 6.23 -2.96
N ILE A 242 0.14 5.28 -2.69
CA ILE A 242 -1.29 5.43 -2.98
C ILE A 242 -1.87 6.64 -2.22
N LEU A 243 -1.52 6.80 -0.95
CA LEU A 243 -1.97 7.92 -0.12
C LEU A 243 -1.45 9.26 -0.65
N ASP A 244 -0.18 9.31 -1.05
CA ASP A 244 0.42 10.50 -1.65
C ASP A 244 -0.33 10.89 -2.92
N VAL A 245 -0.74 9.94 -3.75
CA VAL A 245 -1.54 10.21 -4.96
C VAL A 245 -2.93 10.72 -4.62
N ILE A 246 -3.63 10.07 -3.69
CA ILE A 246 -4.98 10.49 -3.26
C ILE A 246 -4.93 11.92 -2.71
N ARG A 247 -3.90 12.26 -1.94
CA ARG A 247 -3.71 13.61 -1.37
C ARG A 247 -3.25 14.62 -2.42
N ALA A 248 -2.25 14.30 -3.24
CA ALA A 248 -1.68 15.23 -4.22
C ALA A 248 -2.69 15.65 -5.30
N ASN A 249 -3.63 14.77 -5.66
CA ASN A 249 -4.63 15.05 -6.68
C ASN A 249 -5.91 15.68 -6.12
N ARG A 250 -5.93 16.06 -4.84
CA ARG A 250 -7.08 16.70 -4.21
C ARG A 250 -6.76 17.85 -3.27
N LEU A 251 -7.74 18.71 -3.11
CA LEU A 251 -7.87 19.59 -1.96
C LEU A 251 -7.85 18.75 -0.68
N HIS A 252 -6.85 18.94 0.16
CA HIS A 252 -6.73 18.31 1.47
C HIS A 252 -6.19 19.30 2.50
N ALA A 253 -6.38 18.98 3.78
CA ALA A 253 -5.86 19.77 4.87
C ALA A 253 -4.68 19.08 5.58
N THR A 254 -3.70 19.88 5.97
CA THR A 254 -2.55 19.52 6.79
C THR A 254 -2.43 20.52 7.95
N ASP A 255 -1.51 20.27 8.89
CA ASP A 255 -1.23 21.17 10.02
C ASP A 255 -2.50 21.58 10.80
N VAL A 256 -3.41 20.63 11.04
CA VAL A 256 -4.69 20.91 11.70
C VAL A 256 -4.45 21.23 13.17
N THR A 257 -4.95 22.38 13.62
CA THR A 257 -4.92 22.84 15.00
C THR A 257 -6.35 23.01 15.54
N SER A 258 -6.48 23.51 16.76
CA SER A 258 -7.76 23.87 17.35
C SER A 258 -8.43 25.09 16.70
N SER A 259 -7.70 25.88 15.91
CA SER A 259 -8.22 27.15 15.34
C SER A 259 -7.77 27.44 13.91
N SER A 260 -7.03 26.52 13.30
CA SER A 260 -6.52 26.68 11.94
C SER A 260 -6.23 25.35 11.26
N PHE A 261 -6.14 25.36 9.94
CA PHE A 261 -5.53 24.28 9.16
C PHE A 261 -4.98 24.84 7.85
N ARG A 262 -3.96 24.17 7.29
CA ARG A 262 -3.41 24.47 5.97
C ARG A 262 -4.11 23.65 4.92
N LEU A 263 -4.65 24.29 3.91
CA LEU A 263 -5.17 23.65 2.70
C LEU A 263 -4.10 23.56 1.63
N MET A 264 -4.08 22.44 0.92
CA MET A 264 -3.18 22.13 -0.19
C MET A 264 -4.00 21.53 -1.33
N TRP A 265 -3.71 21.88 -2.59
CA TRP A 265 -4.41 21.34 -3.77
C TRP A 265 -3.50 21.27 -5.01
N PRO A 266 -3.78 20.40 -5.99
CA PRO A 266 -3.01 20.36 -7.24
C PRO A 266 -3.16 21.65 -8.06
N LYS A 267 -2.20 21.90 -8.96
CA LYS A 267 -2.35 22.97 -9.96
C LYS A 267 -3.42 22.56 -10.98
N LEU A 268 -4.66 23.00 -10.77
CA LEU A 268 -5.81 22.72 -11.64
C LEU A 268 -5.90 23.71 -12.81
N LEU A 269 -5.32 24.90 -12.67
CA LEU A 269 -5.37 25.95 -13.69
C LEU A 269 -4.15 25.88 -14.61
N SER A 270 -4.40 25.81 -15.92
CA SER A 270 -3.38 25.75 -16.98
C SER A 270 -2.70 27.10 -17.22
N GLN A 271 -3.39 28.20 -16.93
CA GLN A 271 -2.88 29.56 -17.04
C GLN A 271 -2.71 30.20 -15.66
N GLU A 272 -1.63 30.96 -15.48
CA GLU A 272 -1.32 31.63 -14.21
C GLU A 272 -2.24 32.81 -13.90
N SER A 273 -3.02 33.28 -14.88
CA SER A 273 -3.95 34.42 -14.75
C SER A 273 -5.34 34.06 -14.20
N GLY A 274 -5.62 32.79 -13.90
CA GLY A 274 -6.88 32.37 -13.28
C GLY A 274 -6.90 32.62 -11.77
N TYR A 275 -8.03 32.32 -11.13
CA TYR A 275 -8.19 32.37 -9.67
C TYR A 275 -9.01 31.17 -9.17
N TYR A 276 -8.79 30.81 -7.91
CA TYR A 276 -9.64 29.87 -7.19
C TYR A 276 -10.55 30.64 -6.24
N THR A 277 -11.82 30.23 -6.16
CA THR A 277 -12.73 30.62 -5.10
C THR A 277 -12.77 29.50 -4.07
N LEU A 278 -12.34 29.78 -2.85
CA LEU A 278 -12.42 28.86 -1.72
C LEU A 278 -13.64 29.22 -0.87
N GLU A 279 -14.51 28.27 -0.63
CA GLU A 279 -15.67 28.40 0.24
C GLU A 279 -15.52 27.45 1.41
N TYR A 280 -15.76 27.90 2.64
CA TYR A 280 -15.68 27.03 3.82
C TYR A 280 -16.79 27.34 4.81
N THR A 281 -17.44 26.29 5.31
CA THR A 281 -18.66 26.40 6.11
C THR A 281 -18.65 25.38 7.25
N PRO A 282 -18.94 25.77 8.50
CA PRO A 282 -19.19 24.80 9.57
C PRO A 282 -20.36 23.89 9.19
N VAL A 283 -20.17 22.56 9.25
CA VAL A 283 -21.22 21.60 8.89
C VAL A 283 -22.46 21.75 9.76
N ALA A 284 -22.29 22.17 11.02
CA ALA A 284 -23.38 22.42 11.95
C ALA A 284 -24.10 23.76 11.74
N ASP A 285 -23.47 24.74 11.08
CA ASP A 285 -24.02 26.09 10.86
C ASP A 285 -23.71 26.59 9.44
N VAL A 286 -24.59 26.23 8.52
CA VAL A 286 -24.48 26.59 7.10
C VAL A 286 -24.55 28.12 6.88
N GLY A 287 -25.13 28.87 7.82
CA GLY A 287 -25.28 30.33 7.73
C GLY A 287 -23.96 31.09 7.86
N ARG A 288 -22.91 30.44 8.38
CA ARG A 288 -21.56 31.02 8.56
C ARG A 288 -20.61 30.71 7.40
N LYS A 289 -21.14 30.46 6.20
CA LYS A 289 -20.33 30.28 5.00
C LYS A 289 -19.40 31.48 4.80
N ARG A 290 -18.10 31.20 4.68
CA ARG A 290 -17.07 32.16 4.33
C ARG A 290 -16.51 31.85 2.95
N THR A 291 -16.11 32.89 2.23
CA THR A 291 -15.56 32.78 0.88
C THR A 291 -14.28 33.61 0.78
N GLN A 292 -13.26 33.06 0.15
CA GLN A 292 -11.98 33.70 -0.08
C GLN A 292 -11.49 33.40 -1.49
N GLN A 293 -11.03 34.43 -2.21
CA GLN A 293 -10.44 34.27 -3.53
C GLN A 293 -8.92 34.23 -3.42
N VAL A 294 -8.28 33.34 -4.18
CA VAL A 294 -6.82 33.21 -4.24
C VAL A 294 -6.35 33.12 -5.69
N SER A 295 -5.13 33.63 -5.94
CA SER A 295 -4.51 33.57 -7.26
C SER A 295 -4.32 32.12 -7.73
N GLY A 296 -4.51 31.87 -9.02
CA GLY A 296 -4.31 30.57 -9.66
C GLY A 296 -2.87 30.06 -9.61
N ALA A 297 -1.91 30.94 -9.32
CA ALA A 297 -0.52 30.58 -9.09
C ALA A 297 -0.27 29.88 -7.74
N VAL A 298 -1.22 29.99 -6.81
CA VAL A 298 -1.09 29.46 -5.45
C VAL A 298 -1.81 28.10 -5.33
N THR A 299 -1.14 27.16 -4.67
CA THR A 299 -1.63 25.79 -4.40
C THR A 299 -1.71 25.48 -2.90
N SER A 300 -1.52 26.48 -2.03
CA SER A 300 -1.72 26.33 -0.58
C SER A 300 -2.29 27.58 0.07
N LEU A 301 -3.14 27.42 1.08
CA LEU A 301 -3.67 28.52 1.89
C LEU A 301 -3.88 28.08 3.34
N VAL A 302 -3.49 28.91 4.31
CA VAL A 302 -3.83 28.66 5.72
C VAL A 302 -5.15 29.35 6.03
N LEU A 303 -6.12 28.58 6.53
CA LEU A 303 -7.33 29.11 7.13
C LEU A 303 -7.11 29.23 8.65
N SER A 304 -7.39 30.41 9.19
CA SER A 304 -7.26 30.73 10.61
C SER A 304 -8.59 31.23 11.18
N ASP A 305 -8.63 31.47 12.49
CA ASP A 305 -9.81 31.98 13.21
C ASP A 305 -11.03 31.04 13.08
N LEU A 306 -10.75 29.74 13.17
CA LEU A 306 -11.74 28.66 13.17
C LEU A 306 -12.11 28.26 14.60
N GLU A 307 -13.30 27.69 14.76
CA GLU A 307 -13.79 27.19 16.05
C GLU A 307 -13.19 25.80 16.34
N PRO A 308 -12.82 25.48 17.60
CA PRO A 308 -12.33 24.16 17.97
C PRO A 308 -13.43 23.09 17.86
N GLU A 309 -13.02 21.83 17.71
CA GLU A 309 -13.91 20.65 17.58
C GLU A 309 -15.00 20.80 16.52
N THR A 310 -14.76 21.62 15.50
CA THR A 310 -15.76 21.98 14.50
C THR A 310 -15.37 21.40 13.16
N THR A 311 -16.27 20.61 12.57
CA THR A 311 -16.11 20.11 11.21
C THR A 311 -16.51 21.18 10.21
N TYR A 312 -15.56 21.56 9.35
CA TYR A 312 -15.76 22.45 8.22
C TYR A 312 -15.87 21.63 6.93
N GLU A 313 -16.81 22.00 6.08
CA GLU A 313 -16.86 21.59 4.68
C GLU A 313 -16.25 22.70 3.83
N VAL A 314 -15.19 22.37 3.10
CA VAL A 314 -14.39 23.29 2.29
C VAL A 314 -14.53 22.90 0.83
N ALA A 315 -14.85 23.87 -0.04
CA ALA A 315 -14.94 23.72 -1.48
C ALA A 315 -13.93 24.65 -2.17
N LEU A 316 -13.13 24.10 -3.07
CA LEU A 316 -12.24 24.83 -3.97
C LEU A 316 -12.86 24.82 -5.38
N ILE A 317 -13.21 26.00 -5.87
CA ILE A 317 -13.85 26.21 -7.16
C ILE A 317 -12.84 26.89 -8.10
N PRO A 318 -12.42 26.24 -9.18
CA PRO A 318 -11.56 26.84 -10.21
C PRO A 318 -12.38 27.72 -11.16
N GLU A 319 -12.10 29.01 -11.24
CA GLU A 319 -12.97 30.02 -11.88
C GLU A 319 -12.52 30.43 -13.31
N SER A 320 -12.07 29.47 -14.15
CA SER A 320 -11.70 29.58 -15.61
C SER A 320 -10.17 29.49 -15.92
N ASN A 321 -9.64 29.01 -17.07
CA ASN A 321 -10.19 28.80 -18.45
C ASN A 321 -9.51 27.64 -19.25
N VAL A 322 -10.19 27.17 -20.32
CA VAL A 322 -9.88 26.14 -21.36
C VAL A 322 -10.38 24.72 -21.08
N HIS A 323 -10.30 24.21 -19.84
CA HIS A 323 -10.90 22.94 -19.44
C HIS A 323 -11.73 23.14 -18.17
N TYR A 324 -12.94 22.56 -18.14
CA TYR A 324 -13.77 22.55 -16.94
C TYR A 324 -13.18 21.56 -15.94
N PHE A 325 -12.81 22.05 -14.76
CA PHE A 325 -12.48 21.22 -13.61
C PHE A 325 -13.62 21.30 -12.60
N PRO A 326 -14.15 20.15 -12.13
CA PRO A 326 -15.20 20.16 -11.13
C PRO A 326 -14.67 20.74 -9.81
N PRO A 327 -15.53 21.40 -9.00
CA PRO A 327 -15.17 21.84 -7.67
C PRO A 327 -14.66 20.68 -6.82
N GLN A 328 -13.55 20.87 -6.12
CA GLN A 328 -13.05 19.89 -5.17
C GLN A 328 -13.53 20.23 -3.78
N THR A 329 -14.04 19.23 -3.05
CA THR A 329 -14.54 19.41 -1.69
C THR A 329 -13.82 18.51 -0.71
N THR A 330 -13.54 19.01 0.49
CA THR A 330 -12.99 18.22 1.60
C THR A 330 -13.69 18.60 2.91
N ARG A 331 -13.66 17.69 3.88
CA ARG A 331 -14.05 17.99 5.27
C ARG A 331 -12.85 17.98 6.17
N VAL A 332 -12.84 18.87 7.15
CA VAL A 332 -11.74 19.01 8.10
C VAL A 332 -12.32 19.33 9.46
N THR A 333 -11.97 18.55 10.48
CA THR A 333 -12.37 18.80 11.87
C THR A 333 -11.20 19.40 12.61
N THR A 334 -11.37 20.61 13.16
CA THR A 334 -10.37 21.23 14.03
C THR A 334 -10.20 20.43 15.32
N LEU A 335 -9.01 20.51 15.92
CA LEU A 335 -8.72 19.82 17.18
C LEU A 335 -9.48 20.43 18.35
N ALA A 336 -9.51 19.72 19.47
CA ALA A 336 -10.00 20.28 20.73
C ALA A 336 -9.21 21.54 21.11
N GLY A 337 -9.93 22.55 21.59
CA GLY A 337 -9.30 23.76 22.14
C GLY A 337 -8.43 23.38 23.33
N ASP A 338 -7.27 24.01 23.46
CA ASP A 338 -6.52 23.97 24.72
C ASP A 338 -7.40 24.66 25.77
N ASP A 339 -8.07 23.91 26.64
CA ASP A 339 -8.82 24.46 27.75
C ASP A 339 -7.82 24.97 28.80
N PRO A 340 -7.77 26.28 29.09
CA PRO A 340 -6.86 26.82 30.10
C PRO A 340 -7.12 26.28 31.52
N TRP A 341 -8.28 25.64 31.75
CA TRP A 341 -8.71 25.14 33.06
C TRP A 341 -8.72 23.62 33.20
N LEU A 342 -8.41 22.86 32.14
CA LEU A 342 -8.15 21.43 32.27
C LEU A 342 -6.69 21.23 32.67
N LEU A 343 -6.48 20.98 33.97
CA LEU A 343 -5.21 20.44 34.46
C LEU A 343 -4.84 19.22 33.61
N PRO A 344 -3.60 19.12 33.11
CA PRO A 344 -3.18 17.92 32.40
C PRO A 344 -3.35 16.72 33.34
N GLU A 345 -4.06 15.69 32.86
CA GLU A 345 -4.00 14.34 33.43
C GLU A 345 -2.52 14.04 33.72
N PRO A 346 -2.14 13.75 34.98
CA PRO A 346 -0.75 13.55 35.34
C PRO A 346 -0.31 12.17 34.86
N ASN A 347 -0.12 11.99 33.55
CA ASN A 347 0.66 10.94 32.91
C ASN A 347 0.76 11.12 31.38
N ALA A 348 1.17 12.29 30.91
CA ALA A 348 1.60 12.44 29.51
C ALA A 348 2.66 13.53 29.33
N MET A 349 3.84 13.32 29.91
CA MET A 349 5.15 13.68 29.31
C MET A 349 6.24 13.48 30.36
N LYS A 350 7.00 12.39 30.19
CA LYS A 350 8.36 12.29 30.75
C LYS A 350 9.33 12.04 29.60
N LEU A 351 9.44 13.01 28.70
CA LEU A 351 10.60 13.09 27.81
C LEU A 351 11.68 13.88 28.54
N LYS A 352 12.49 13.15 29.31
CA LYS A 352 13.80 13.63 29.74
C LYS A 352 14.70 13.54 28.50
N LEU A 353 15.05 14.69 27.93
CA LEU A 353 16.27 14.78 27.13
C LEU A 353 17.44 14.45 28.06
N THR A 354 18.00 13.27 27.89
CA THR A 354 19.39 13.00 28.25
C THR A 354 20.06 12.33 27.07
N SER A 355 20.84 13.14 26.34
CA SER A 355 22.02 12.69 25.62
C SER A 355 22.77 11.68 26.48
N HIS A 356 22.78 10.41 26.10
CA HIS A 356 23.88 9.48 26.31
C HIS A 356 23.82 8.42 25.21
N SER A 357 24.88 8.45 24.40
CA SER A 357 25.38 7.38 23.55
C SER A 357 25.15 5.98 24.12
N TYR A 358 24.38 5.16 23.39
CA TYR A 358 24.44 3.72 23.46
C TYR A 358 24.46 3.17 22.03
N LEU A 359 25.68 2.96 21.54
CA LEU A 359 25.99 1.89 20.61
C LEU A 359 25.62 0.58 21.30
N PHE A 360 24.52 -0.04 20.91
CA PHE A 360 24.28 -1.47 21.14
C PHE A 360 23.68 -2.06 19.88
N ALA A 361 24.56 -2.72 19.14
CA ALA A 361 24.21 -3.67 18.09
C ALA A 361 23.51 -4.88 18.74
N ILE A 362 22.28 -5.17 18.30
CA ILE A 362 21.68 -6.50 18.32
C ILE A 362 20.82 -6.62 17.05
N LEU A 363 21.39 -7.22 16.00
CA LEU A 363 20.69 -7.88 14.89
C LEU A 363 20.53 -9.35 15.27
N PRO A 364 19.35 -9.96 15.01
CA PRO A 364 19.28 -11.01 13.97
C PRO A 364 17.89 -10.96 13.25
N GLU A 365 17.62 -11.40 12.02
CA GLU A 365 18.30 -12.12 10.95
C GLU A 365 17.38 -11.87 9.71
N GLU A 366 17.93 -11.74 8.50
CA GLU A 366 17.21 -11.64 7.20
C GLU A 366 16.68 -10.24 6.76
N ILE A 367 17.57 -9.24 6.64
CA ILE A 367 17.29 -8.06 5.82
C ILE A 367 17.99 -8.26 4.46
N SER A 368 17.23 -8.17 3.36
CA SER A 368 17.74 -8.08 1.97
C SER A 368 18.84 -7.01 1.89
N PRO A 369 19.69 -6.97 0.85
CA PRO A 369 20.27 -5.68 0.46
C PRO A 369 19.15 -4.64 0.40
N VAL A 370 19.17 -3.69 1.34
CA VAL A 370 18.21 -2.57 1.48
C VAL A 370 18.39 -1.59 0.33
N GLN A 371 19.56 -1.63 -0.30
CA GLN A 371 19.93 -0.74 -1.38
C GLN A 371 20.98 -1.40 -2.27
N VAL A 372 20.81 -1.30 -3.59
CA VAL A 372 21.87 -1.54 -4.59
C VAL A 372 22.25 -0.19 -5.19
N LEU A 373 23.53 0.13 -5.14
CA LEU A 373 24.12 1.37 -5.64
C LEU A 373 25.04 1.06 -6.81
N ILE A 374 24.95 1.90 -7.84
CA ILE A 374 25.86 1.87 -8.99
C ILE A 374 26.75 3.10 -8.90
N SER A 375 28.06 2.88 -8.94
CA SER A 375 29.08 3.93 -8.90
C SER A 375 30.18 3.67 -9.94
N GLU A 376 31.06 4.66 -10.14
CA GLU A 376 32.29 4.51 -10.95
C GLU A 376 32.03 3.92 -12.35
N SER A 377 30.94 4.35 -12.99
CA SER A 377 30.58 3.85 -14.32
C SER A 377 31.57 4.33 -15.38
N GLY A 378 32.31 3.41 -15.96
CA GLY A 378 33.21 3.62 -17.10
C GLY A 378 32.61 3.08 -18.41
N PRO A 379 33.36 3.13 -19.53
CA PRO A 379 32.85 2.67 -20.81
C PRO A 379 32.67 1.15 -20.93
N ARG A 380 33.31 0.35 -20.06
CA ARG A 380 33.21 -1.12 -20.10
C ARG A 380 33.08 -1.74 -18.71
N SER A 381 32.80 -0.93 -17.71
CA SER A 381 32.69 -1.38 -16.31
C SER A 381 31.80 -0.45 -15.50
N PHE A 382 31.25 -0.97 -14.41
CA PHE A 382 30.69 -0.16 -13.33
C PHE A 382 30.87 -0.90 -12.02
N HIS A 383 30.92 -0.15 -10.92
CA HIS A 383 31.00 -0.69 -9.58
C HIS A 383 29.59 -0.85 -9.01
N VAL A 384 29.30 -2.03 -8.45
CA VAL A 384 28.04 -2.37 -7.81
C VAL A 384 28.30 -2.54 -6.32
N SER A 385 27.58 -1.83 -5.48
CA SER A 385 27.63 -2.01 -4.03
C SER A 385 26.24 -2.16 -3.44
N TRP A 386 26.16 -2.80 -2.27
CA TRP A 386 24.92 -3.01 -1.55
C TRP A 386 25.10 -2.83 -0.05
N ALA A 387 24.00 -2.51 0.63
CA ALA A 387 23.99 -2.31 2.08
C ALA A 387 22.70 -2.87 2.70
N PRO A 388 22.70 -3.30 3.97
CA PRO A 388 23.86 -3.47 4.87
C PRO A 388 24.60 -4.81 4.64
N LEU A 389 25.82 -4.93 5.17
CA LEU A 389 26.56 -6.20 5.23
C LEU A 389 26.10 -6.98 6.49
N LEU A 390 25.71 -8.25 6.32
CA LEU A 390 25.19 -9.09 7.40
C LEU A 390 25.98 -10.40 7.53
N ASP A 391 26.30 -10.79 8.77
CA ASP A 391 27.06 -12.00 9.10
C ASP A 391 26.32 -13.32 8.77
N SER A 392 25.01 -13.24 8.49
CA SER A 392 24.16 -14.38 8.12
C SER A 392 24.15 -14.68 6.62
N VAL A 393 24.68 -13.80 5.77
CA VAL A 393 24.78 -14.04 4.33
C VAL A 393 25.95 -14.98 4.06
N LEU A 394 25.67 -16.06 3.33
CA LEU A 394 26.66 -17.04 2.88
C LEU A 394 27.36 -16.53 1.61
N SER A 395 26.60 -16.06 0.63
CA SER A 395 27.10 -15.47 -0.61
C SER A 395 26.09 -14.53 -1.23
N TYR A 396 26.54 -13.66 -2.14
CA TYR A 396 25.70 -12.86 -3.01
C TYR A 396 25.82 -13.38 -4.46
N ARG A 397 24.69 -13.47 -5.16
CA ARG A 397 24.61 -13.77 -6.59
C ARG A 397 24.20 -12.48 -7.32
N VAL A 398 25.10 -11.96 -8.14
CA VAL A 398 24.89 -10.77 -8.96
C VAL A 398 24.60 -11.19 -10.39
N LEU A 399 23.38 -10.97 -10.85
CA LEU A 399 22.97 -11.18 -12.24
C LEU A 399 23.01 -9.85 -12.98
N TYR A 400 23.58 -9.80 -14.17
CA TYR A 400 23.57 -8.58 -14.98
C TYR A 400 23.41 -8.86 -16.48
N GLY A 401 22.72 -7.96 -17.18
CA GLY A 401 22.45 -8.10 -18.62
C GLY A 401 22.20 -6.77 -19.33
N PRO A 402 22.62 -6.61 -20.60
CA PRO A 402 22.41 -5.38 -21.35
C PRO A 402 20.95 -5.20 -21.75
N LEU A 403 20.49 -3.95 -21.73
CA LEU A 403 19.18 -3.49 -22.19
C LEU A 403 19.38 -2.67 -23.48
N PRO A 404 18.72 -3.03 -24.61
CA PRO A 404 17.84 -4.18 -24.81
C PRO A 404 18.62 -5.50 -24.98
N GLY A 405 18.14 -6.59 -24.40
CA GLY A 405 18.77 -7.91 -24.55
C GLY A 405 18.27 -8.96 -23.55
N ASN A 406 18.54 -10.23 -23.87
CA ASN A 406 18.15 -11.41 -23.07
C ASN A 406 19.38 -12.09 -22.45
N ALA A 407 20.58 -11.55 -22.71
CA ALA A 407 21.83 -12.09 -22.22
C ALA A 407 21.96 -11.75 -20.73
N VAL A 408 22.09 -12.78 -19.89
CA VAL A 408 22.28 -12.63 -18.45
C VAL A 408 23.58 -13.32 -18.10
N THR A 409 24.46 -12.60 -17.40
CA THR A 409 25.70 -13.12 -16.85
C THR A 409 25.57 -13.17 -15.33
N GLU A 410 26.07 -14.24 -14.74
CA GLU A 410 26.08 -14.45 -13.29
C GLU A 410 27.49 -14.25 -12.72
N LEU A 411 27.57 -13.56 -11.60
CA LEU A 411 28.77 -13.41 -10.78
C LEU A 411 28.43 -13.77 -9.33
N GLN A 412 29.22 -14.65 -8.72
CA GLN A 412 29.14 -14.90 -7.29
C GLN A 412 30.15 -14.07 -6.51
N VAL A 413 29.70 -13.52 -5.40
CA VAL A 413 30.47 -12.69 -4.47
C VAL A 413 30.33 -13.29 -3.08
N ASP A 414 31.42 -13.36 -2.33
CA ASP A 414 31.42 -13.92 -0.98
C ASP A 414 30.57 -13.05 -0.03
N GLY A 415 29.89 -13.68 0.95
CA GLY A 415 29.04 -12.98 1.92
C GLY A 415 29.78 -11.94 2.78
N SER A 416 31.10 -12.05 2.89
CA SER A 416 31.97 -11.06 3.57
C SER A 416 32.22 -9.78 2.78
N HIS A 417 31.77 -9.70 1.53
CA HIS A 417 31.91 -8.52 0.67
C HIS A 417 30.53 -7.90 0.37
N ASN A 418 30.49 -6.58 0.28
CA ASN A 418 29.27 -5.82 -0.04
C ASN A 418 29.34 -5.08 -1.38
N SER A 419 30.33 -5.42 -2.21
CA SER A 419 30.56 -4.75 -3.48
C SER A 419 31.33 -5.64 -4.45
N THR A 420 31.17 -5.34 -5.73
CA THR A 420 31.90 -5.98 -6.82
C THR A 420 31.99 -5.07 -8.05
N VAL A 421 33.00 -5.29 -8.89
CA VAL A 421 33.13 -4.60 -10.18
C VAL A 421 32.63 -5.53 -11.27
N VAL A 422 31.71 -5.02 -12.08
CA VAL A 422 31.26 -5.71 -13.29
C VAL A 422 32.05 -5.14 -14.47
N GLU A 423 32.70 -6.02 -15.23
CA GLU A 423 33.60 -5.66 -16.33
C GLU A 423 33.15 -6.31 -17.66
N GLN A 424 33.88 -6.02 -18.74
CA GLN A 424 33.65 -6.55 -20.09
C GLN A 424 32.29 -6.15 -20.69
N LEU A 425 31.81 -4.99 -20.29
CA LEU A 425 30.53 -4.45 -20.74
C LEU A 425 30.66 -3.73 -22.08
N ALA A 426 29.55 -3.65 -22.80
CA ALA A 426 29.41 -2.82 -23.98
C ALA A 426 29.32 -1.34 -23.56
N PRO A 427 30.02 -0.43 -24.27
CA PRO A 427 29.92 1.01 -24.01
C PRO A 427 28.55 1.56 -24.41
N ASN A 428 28.18 2.69 -23.80
CA ASN A 428 26.90 3.38 -24.03
C ASN A 428 25.68 2.43 -23.98
N THR A 429 25.68 1.52 -23.00
CA THR A 429 24.66 0.48 -22.85
C THR A 429 24.15 0.50 -21.43
N THR A 430 22.83 0.45 -21.27
CA THR A 430 22.20 0.30 -19.95
C THR A 430 22.18 -1.18 -19.59
N TYR A 431 22.49 -1.51 -18.34
CA TYR A 431 22.47 -2.86 -17.79
C TYR A 431 21.46 -2.93 -16.65
N LEU A 432 20.70 -4.02 -16.57
CA LEU A 432 19.98 -4.40 -15.36
C LEU A 432 20.91 -5.23 -14.49
N VAL A 433 21.01 -4.89 -13.21
CA VAL A 433 21.82 -5.60 -12.21
C VAL A 433 20.91 -6.04 -11.08
N THR A 434 20.84 -7.34 -10.81
CA THR A 434 20.08 -7.93 -9.71
C THR A 434 21.04 -8.57 -8.73
N VAL A 435 21.07 -8.08 -7.49
CA VAL A 435 21.88 -8.63 -6.41
C VAL A 435 20.99 -9.50 -5.52
N THR A 436 21.31 -10.78 -5.40
CA THR A 436 20.59 -11.76 -4.57
C THR A 436 21.46 -12.18 -3.40
N ALA A 437 21.03 -11.92 -2.17
CA ALA A 437 21.66 -12.46 -0.98
C ALA A 437 21.21 -13.91 -0.75
N ILE A 438 22.15 -14.81 -0.54
CA ILE A 438 21.93 -16.22 -0.20
C ILE A 438 22.35 -16.40 1.24
N TYR A 439 21.39 -16.68 2.13
CA TYR A 439 21.65 -16.81 3.57
C TYR A 439 22.11 -18.22 3.93
N LYS A 440 22.81 -18.36 5.06
CA LYS A 440 23.19 -19.67 5.62
C LYS A 440 21.98 -20.59 5.88
N SER A 441 20.79 -20.01 6.06
CA SER A 441 19.52 -20.72 6.20
C SER A 441 19.01 -21.34 4.89
N GLY A 442 19.61 -21.01 3.74
CA GLY A 442 19.18 -21.45 2.41
C GLY A 442 18.11 -20.58 1.75
N LYS A 443 17.63 -19.53 2.43
CA LYS A 443 16.75 -18.52 1.82
C LYS A 443 17.55 -17.60 0.89
N GLU A 444 16.89 -17.12 -0.16
CA GLU A 444 17.43 -16.15 -1.11
C GLU A 444 16.55 -14.90 -1.12
N LYS A 445 17.15 -13.70 -1.27
CA LYS A 445 16.41 -12.45 -1.41
C LYS A 445 17.12 -11.48 -2.35
N SER A 446 16.40 -10.84 -3.27
CA SER A 446 17.00 -10.06 -4.34
C SER A 446 16.57 -8.60 -4.40
N LEU A 447 17.44 -7.74 -4.93
CA LEU A 447 17.15 -6.34 -5.25
C LEU A 447 17.78 -5.99 -6.60
N SER A 448 17.06 -5.22 -7.42
CA SER A 448 17.51 -4.84 -8.76
C SER A 448 17.75 -3.34 -8.91
N ALA A 449 18.76 -2.97 -9.70
CA ALA A 449 19.11 -1.59 -10.04
C ALA A 449 19.54 -1.48 -11.51
N LYS A 450 19.42 -0.28 -12.08
CA LYS A 450 19.92 0.02 -13.43
C LYS A 450 21.31 0.64 -13.35
N ALA A 451 22.20 0.21 -14.24
CA ALA A 451 23.54 0.77 -14.44
C ALA A 451 23.70 1.25 -15.89
N CYS A 452 24.43 2.33 -16.13
CA CYS A 452 24.71 2.80 -17.50
C CYS A 452 26.23 2.89 -17.72
N THR A 453 26.73 2.28 -18.79
CA THR A 453 28.14 2.45 -19.19
C THR A 453 28.33 3.73 -20.00
N GLN A 454 29.49 4.36 -19.87
CA GLN A 454 29.83 5.58 -20.60
C GLN A 454 30.12 5.29 -22.09
N GLU A 455 30.13 6.33 -22.92
CA GLU A 455 30.52 6.20 -24.32
C GLU A 455 32.00 5.81 -24.42
N GLY A 456 32.30 4.85 -25.31
CA GLY A 456 33.68 4.37 -25.51
C GLY A 456 34.55 5.42 -26.19
N GLU A 457 35.75 5.64 -25.67
CA GLU A 457 36.72 6.51 -26.34
C GLU A 457 36.99 6.01 -27.77
N ARG A 458 36.53 6.77 -28.78
CA ARG A 458 37.05 6.61 -30.15
C ARG A 458 38.49 7.08 -30.13
N GLY A 459 39.41 6.15 -30.30
CA GLY A 459 40.82 6.47 -30.48
C GLY A 459 41.02 7.37 -31.70
N SER A 460 41.32 8.65 -31.45
CA SER A 460 42.42 9.40 -32.07
C SER A 460 42.30 10.87 -31.66
N THR A 461 43.39 11.39 -31.11
CA THR A 461 43.78 12.82 -31.01
C THR A 461 42.85 13.82 -31.70
N LEU A 462 42.29 14.75 -30.92
CA LEU A 462 42.44 16.21 -31.07
C LEU A 462 41.53 16.92 -30.03
N ARG A 463 42.08 17.94 -29.38
CA ARG A 463 41.41 18.78 -28.37
C ARG A 463 40.03 19.26 -28.80
N CYS A 464 39.11 19.38 -27.85
CA CYS A 464 38.08 20.42 -27.89
C CYS A 464 37.79 21.00 -26.49
N PRO A 465 37.30 22.26 -26.44
CA PRO A 465 37.37 23.16 -25.30
C PRO A 465 36.22 23.01 -24.31
N GLN A 466 36.37 23.74 -23.19
CA GLN A 466 35.53 23.79 -22.00
C GLN A 466 34.02 24.01 -22.24
N ARG A 467 33.26 23.40 -21.32
CA ARG A 467 31.98 23.82 -20.70
C ARG A 467 30.79 24.07 -21.63
N VAL A 468 29.74 23.28 -21.41
CA VAL A 468 28.39 23.85 -21.19
C VAL A 468 27.73 23.08 -20.04
N ALA A 469 27.18 23.84 -19.10
CA ALA A 469 26.41 23.38 -17.94
C ALA A 469 25.03 22.88 -18.39
N CYS A 470 24.54 21.81 -17.75
CA CYS A 470 23.17 21.34 -17.92
C CYS A 470 22.18 22.34 -17.29
N ALA A 471 21.13 22.66 -18.05
CA ALA A 471 19.88 23.22 -17.58
C ALA A 471 18.84 22.10 -17.52
#